data_AF-X1KDA9-F1
#
_entry.id   AF-X1KDA9-F1
#
_cell.length_a   1.000
_cell.length_b   1.000
_cell.length_c   1.000
_cell.angle_alpha   90.00
_cell.angle_beta   90.00
_cell.angle_gamma   90.00
#
_symmetry.space_group_name_H-M   'P 1'
#
loop_
_entity.id
_entity.type
_entity.pdbx_description
1 polymer ?
#
loop_
_entity_poly.entity_id
_entity_poly.type
_entity_poly.pdbx_seq_one_letter_code
_entity_poly.pdbx_strand_id
1 'polypeptide(L)'
;LQVICDRLLVNPIIQHVVEPEHFGFPENPQYRFRLNQVDILELDNAGLSQVRQRFGFTDDELQAIIAYFHQQGRNPTDAELETLAQTWSEHCVHKTFKGKIRVGTTTIDNLLKTTIMKVTEELAKPWCLSVFEDNAGVIDFDGHWALCFKVETHNHPSAVEPYGGAATGIGGVVRDPLGTGLGAKPILNTDVFCFAPPDFPYEKLPKGSFTSTSYF
;
A
#
# COMPACT_ATOMS: atom_id res chain seq x y z
N LEU A 1 -15.05 -16.55 31.49
CA LEU A 1 -15.57 -15.28 30.93
C LEU A 1 -14.62 -14.70 29.89
N GLN A 2 -13.35 -14.45 30.23
CA GLN A 2 -12.33 -13.92 29.29
C GLN A 2 -12.26 -14.66 27.95
N VAL A 3 -12.13 -15.99 27.98
CA VAL A 3 -12.08 -16.82 26.76
C VAL A 3 -13.34 -16.69 25.89
N ILE A 4 -14.50 -16.45 26.50
CA ILE A 4 -15.76 -16.25 25.76
C ILE A 4 -15.75 -14.87 25.13
N CYS A 5 -15.36 -13.83 25.88
CA CYS A 5 -15.28 -12.46 25.37
C CYS A 5 -14.30 -12.37 24.18
N ASP A 6 -13.07 -12.85 24.36
CA ASP A 6 -11.99 -12.71 23.39
C ASP A 6 -12.20 -13.53 22.11
N ARG A 7 -13.00 -14.61 22.18
CA ARG A 7 -13.23 -15.51 21.03
C ARG A 7 -14.56 -15.32 20.34
N LEU A 8 -15.58 -14.86 21.04
CA LEU A 8 -16.96 -14.89 20.52
C LEU A 8 -17.66 -13.54 20.53
N LEU A 9 -17.27 -12.60 21.41
CA LEU A 9 -18.00 -11.35 21.60
C LEU A 9 -17.28 -10.11 21.08
N VAL A 10 -15.97 -10.21 20.88
CA VAL A 10 -15.10 -9.08 20.53
C VAL A 10 -14.23 -9.48 19.34
N ASN A 11 -14.16 -8.61 18.33
CA ASN A 11 -13.07 -8.65 17.35
C ASN A 11 -11.85 -7.94 17.97
N PRO A 12 -10.81 -8.66 18.41
CA PRO A 12 -9.70 -8.07 19.16
C PRO A 12 -8.84 -7.10 18.33
N ILE A 13 -9.04 -7.03 17.02
CA ILE A 13 -8.33 -6.09 16.14
C ILE A 13 -8.89 -4.68 16.26
N ILE A 14 -10.22 -4.55 16.43
CA ILE A 14 -10.92 -3.26 16.36
C ILE A 14 -11.79 -2.96 17.57
N GLN A 15 -11.92 -3.91 18.50
CA GLN A 15 -12.74 -3.78 19.70
C GLN A 15 -11.94 -4.21 20.93
N HIS A 16 -12.30 -3.65 22.09
CA HIS A 16 -11.78 -4.03 23.39
C HIS A 16 -12.93 -4.11 24.40
N VAL A 17 -12.74 -4.89 25.47
CA VAL A 17 -13.73 -5.01 26.55
C VAL A 17 -13.62 -3.80 27.46
N VAL A 18 -14.76 -3.22 27.83
CA VAL A 18 -14.86 -2.12 28.79
C VAL A 18 -15.67 -2.55 30.00
N GLU A 19 -15.23 -2.15 31.19
CA GLU A 19 -15.97 -2.36 32.44
C GLU A 19 -16.93 -1.17 32.71
N PRO A 20 -18.07 -1.39 33.39
CA PRO A 20 -19.12 -0.38 33.61
C PRO A 20 -18.68 0.92 34.29
N GLU A 21 -17.47 0.99 34.84
CA GLU A 21 -16.96 2.15 35.58
C GLU A 21 -16.24 3.17 34.68
N HIS A 22 -16.05 2.87 33.38
CA HIS A 22 -15.29 3.70 32.43
C HIS A 22 -16.15 4.67 31.57
N PHE A 23 -17.30 5.15 32.06
CA PHE A 23 -18.18 6.11 31.36
C PHE A 23 -17.67 7.57 31.34
N GLY A 24 -16.35 7.78 31.28
CA GLY A 24 -15.78 9.09 31.00
C GLY A 24 -15.48 9.21 29.51
N PHE A 25 -16.03 10.22 28.83
CA PHE A 25 -15.40 10.64 27.58
C PHE A 25 -13.96 11.03 27.93
N PRO A 26 -12.94 10.40 27.34
CA PRO A 26 -11.56 10.83 27.60
C PRO A 26 -11.47 12.31 27.27
N GLU A 27 -10.82 13.09 28.14
CA GLU A 27 -10.51 14.48 27.81
C GLU A 27 -9.83 14.50 26.44
N ASN A 28 -10.23 15.45 25.59
CA ASN A 28 -9.61 15.59 24.28
C ASN A 28 -8.08 15.64 24.47
N PRO A 29 -7.32 14.70 23.87
CA PRO A 29 -5.90 14.63 24.10
C PRO A 29 -5.26 15.97 23.74
N GLN A 30 -4.59 16.60 24.71
CA GLN A 30 -3.87 17.83 24.47
C GLN A 30 -2.60 17.52 23.70
N TYR A 31 -2.65 17.68 22.38
CA TYR A 31 -1.47 17.55 21.54
C TYR A 31 -0.54 18.76 21.74
N ARG A 32 0.70 18.49 22.14
CA ARG A 32 1.79 19.46 22.10
C ARG A 32 2.76 19.02 21.02
N PHE A 33 2.85 19.80 19.96
CA PHE A 33 3.77 19.51 18.86
C PHE A 33 5.20 19.36 19.39
N ARG A 34 5.85 18.27 18.98
CA ARG A 34 7.27 18.02 19.18
C ARG A 34 7.85 17.64 17.84
N LEU A 35 8.79 18.44 17.36
CA LEU A 35 9.57 18.10 16.18
C LEU A 35 10.60 17.04 16.57
N ASN A 36 10.46 15.83 16.04
CA ASN A 36 11.44 14.78 16.30
C ASN A 36 12.46 14.76 15.16
N GLN A 37 13.72 15.03 15.50
CA GLN A 37 14.84 14.83 14.59
C GLN A 37 15.44 13.45 14.82
N VAL A 38 15.78 12.76 13.75
CA VAL A 38 16.45 11.47 13.80
C VAL A 38 17.91 11.70 13.44
N ASP A 39 18.79 11.47 14.41
CA ASP A 39 20.21 11.59 14.17
C ASP A 39 20.66 10.44 13.27
N ILE A 40 21.00 10.71 12.02
CA ILE A 40 21.54 9.69 11.09
C ILE A 40 22.96 10.03 10.64
N LEU A 41 23.45 11.22 10.99
CA LEU A 41 24.78 11.69 10.59
C LEU A 41 25.85 11.32 11.62
N GLU A 42 25.47 11.19 12.91
CA GLU A 42 26.42 10.90 14.00
C GLU A 42 26.27 9.49 14.59
N LEU A 43 25.31 8.70 14.12
CA LEU A 43 25.09 7.34 14.64
C LEU A 43 26.18 6.36 14.23
N ASP A 44 26.46 5.41 15.12
CA ASP A 44 27.26 4.24 14.82
C ASP A 44 26.47 3.22 13.97
N ASN A 45 27.14 2.16 13.54
CA ASN A 45 26.52 1.11 12.72
C ASN A 45 25.32 0.44 13.40
N ALA A 46 25.32 0.35 14.74
CA ALA A 46 24.21 -0.23 15.48
C ALA A 46 22.98 0.69 15.45
N GLY A 47 23.17 2.00 15.64
CA GLY A 47 22.13 3.01 15.52
C GLY A 47 21.55 3.07 14.11
N LEU A 48 22.41 3.09 13.08
CA LEU A 48 21.97 3.09 11.68
C LEU A 48 21.16 1.84 11.33
N SER A 49 21.54 0.67 11.86
CA SER A 49 20.78 -0.58 11.69
C SER A 49 19.38 -0.49 12.30
N GLN A 50 19.23 0.17 13.46
CA GLN A 50 17.91 0.40 14.08
C GLN A 50 17.05 1.34 13.24
N VAL A 51 17.63 2.43 12.71
CA VAL A 51 16.91 3.35 11.80
C VAL A 51 16.45 2.60 10.55
N ARG A 52 17.34 1.82 9.95
CA ARG A 52 17.04 0.99 8.78
C ARG A 52 15.86 0.04 9.05
N GLN A 53 15.90 -0.69 10.17
CA GLN A 53 14.84 -1.63 10.54
C GLN A 53 13.52 -0.91 10.86
N ARG A 54 13.58 0.23 11.55
CA ARG A 54 12.39 1.01 11.93
C ARG A 54 11.61 1.49 10.71
N PHE A 55 12.29 1.99 9.69
CA PHE A 55 11.67 2.57 8.50
C PHE A 55 11.61 1.60 7.30
N GLY A 56 12.17 0.39 7.44
CA GLY A 56 12.14 -0.62 6.38
C GLY A 56 13.03 -0.30 5.17
N PHE A 57 14.05 0.53 5.33
CA PHE A 57 14.98 0.85 4.26
C PHE A 57 15.91 -0.32 3.93
N THR A 58 16.33 -0.39 2.67
CA THR A 58 17.52 -1.15 2.28
C THR A 58 18.79 -0.37 2.67
N ASP A 59 19.94 -1.04 2.60
CA ASP A 59 21.23 -0.38 2.85
C ASP A 59 21.48 0.77 1.87
N ASP A 60 21.26 0.53 0.58
CA ASP A 60 21.48 1.54 -0.46
C ASP A 60 20.57 2.77 -0.29
N GLU A 61 19.32 2.56 0.09
CA GLU A 61 18.38 3.65 0.37
C GLU A 61 18.83 4.48 1.56
N LEU A 62 19.20 3.83 2.68
CA LEU A 62 19.67 4.55 3.85
C LEU A 62 20.95 5.34 3.55
N GLN A 63 21.88 4.77 2.78
CA GLN A 63 23.10 5.48 2.36
C GLN A 63 22.79 6.70 1.47
N ALA A 64 21.85 6.59 0.53
CA ALA A 64 21.42 7.72 -0.29
C ALA A 64 20.78 8.83 0.56
N ILE A 65 19.98 8.46 1.56
CA ILE A 65 19.35 9.39 2.51
C ILE A 65 20.42 10.11 3.35
N ILE A 66 21.37 9.36 3.94
CA ILE A 66 22.48 9.94 4.71
C ILE A 66 23.28 10.91 3.84
N ALA A 67 23.64 10.51 2.62
CA ALA A 67 24.39 11.37 1.69
C ALA A 67 23.65 12.68 1.38
N TYR A 68 22.32 12.61 1.17
CA TYR A 68 21.50 13.81 0.96
C TYR A 68 21.49 14.72 2.19
N PHE A 69 21.18 14.19 3.38
CA PHE A 69 21.09 15.01 4.60
C PHE A 69 22.45 15.54 5.08
N HIS A 70 23.53 14.82 4.79
CA HIS A 70 24.90 15.33 4.98
C HIS A 70 25.16 16.55 4.10
N GLN A 71 24.73 16.56 2.83
CA GLN A 71 24.84 17.75 1.97
C GLN A 71 23.98 18.92 2.45
N GLN A 72 22.82 18.63 3.05
CA GLN A 72 21.95 19.65 3.65
C GLN A 72 22.49 20.19 4.97
N GLY A 73 23.52 19.57 5.56
CA GLY A 73 24.11 19.99 6.83
C GLY A 73 23.15 19.86 8.02
N ARG A 74 22.16 18.97 7.96
CA ARG A 74 21.19 18.77 9.04
C ARG A 74 20.69 17.34 9.09
N ASN A 75 20.24 16.92 10.27
CA ASN A 75 19.49 15.69 10.43
C ASN A 75 18.05 15.81 9.88
N PRO A 76 17.47 14.71 9.37
CA PRO A 76 16.07 14.65 8.98
C PRO A 76 15.13 14.68 10.19
N THR A 77 13.90 15.06 9.93
CA THR A 77 12.77 14.81 10.83
C THR A 77 12.25 13.38 10.64
N ASP A 78 11.57 12.85 11.64
CA ASP A 78 10.87 11.57 11.53
C ASP A 78 9.85 11.55 10.37
N ALA A 79 9.12 12.65 10.18
CA ALA A 79 8.17 12.81 9.07
C ALA A 79 8.85 12.77 7.68
N GLU A 80 10.04 13.34 7.53
CA GLU A 80 10.82 13.27 6.29
C GLU A 80 11.25 11.83 6.00
N LEU A 81 11.73 11.10 7.01
CA LEU A 81 12.10 9.68 6.86
C LEU A 81 10.88 8.81 6.56
N GLU A 82 9.75 9.03 7.23
CA GLU A 82 8.52 8.28 6.96
C GLU A 82 8.01 8.54 5.54
N THR A 83 8.09 9.79 5.07
CA THR A 83 7.74 10.15 3.68
C THR A 83 8.59 9.38 2.68
N LEU A 84 9.90 9.32 2.91
CA LEU A 84 10.82 8.54 2.07
C LEU A 84 10.50 7.04 2.15
N ALA A 85 10.24 6.49 3.34
CA ALA A 85 9.90 5.08 3.53
C ALA A 85 8.64 4.67 2.75
N GLN A 86 7.59 5.50 2.81
CA GLN A 86 6.35 5.23 2.07
C GLN A 86 6.53 5.40 0.57
N THR A 87 7.08 6.55 0.13
CA THR A 87 7.21 6.86 -1.30
C THR A 87 8.22 5.98 -2.02
N TRP A 88 9.21 5.44 -1.31
CA TRP A 88 10.18 4.50 -1.85
C TRP A 88 9.81 3.04 -1.54
N SER A 89 8.64 2.76 -0.98
CA SER A 89 8.22 1.37 -0.75
C SER A 89 8.04 0.59 -2.06
N GLU A 90 8.09 -0.75 -1.99
CA GLU A 90 7.78 -1.59 -3.15
C GLU A 90 6.37 -1.33 -3.69
N HIS A 91 5.41 -1.10 -2.79
CA HIS A 91 4.02 -0.84 -3.12
C HIS A 91 3.85 0.46 -3.93
N CYS A 92 4.63 1.50 -3.63
CA CYS A 92 4.53 2.79 -4.32
C CYS A 92 5.39 2.88 -5.59
N VAL A 93 6.63 2.37 -5.55
CA VAL A 93 7.57 2.51 -6.67
C VAL A 93 7.37 1.41 -7.71
N HIS A 94 6.91 0.23 -7.29
CA HIS A 94 6.91 -1.01 -8.07
C HIS A 94 8.33 -1.39 -8.51
N LYS A 95 9.29 -1.50 -7.57
CA LYS A 95 10.71 -1.73 -7.89
C LYS A 95 10.91 -3.07 -8.59
N THR A 96 10.16 -4.11 -8.21
CA THR A 96 10.21 -5.42 -8.89
C THR A 96 9.85 -5.29 -10.37
N PHE A 97 8.78 -4.54 -10.67
CA PHE A 97 8.32 -4.33 -12.05
C PHE A 97 9.26 -3.43 -12.86
N LYS A 98 9.96 -2.50 -12.22
CA LYS A 98 10.91 -1.58 -12.87
C LYS A 98 12.34 -2.10 -12.91
N GLY A 99 12.67 -3.10 -12.10
CA GLY A 99 14.00 -3.67 -11.95
C GLY A 99 14.43 -4.59 -13.10
N LYS A 100 15.65 -5.09 -13.00
CA LYS A 100 16.22 -6.09 -13.91
C LYS A 100 15.97 -7.49 -13.37
N ILE A 101 15.30 -8.33 -14.16
CA ILE A 101 14.97 -9.71 -13.80
C ILE A 101 15.71 -10.65 -14.74
N ARG A 102 16.50 -11.58 -14.19
CA ARG A 102 17.14 -12.64 -14.98
C ARG A 102 16.33 -13.93 -14.90
N VAL A 103 15.83 -14.40 -16.04
CA VAL A 103 15.09 -15.66 -16.18
C VAL A 103 15.88 -16.58 -17.11
N GLY A 104 16.55 -17.57 -16.53
CA GLY A 104 17.51 -18.41 -17.27
C GLY A 104 18.65 -17.57 -17.85
N THR A 105 18.79 -17.58 -19.18
CA THR A 105 19.77 -16.79 -19.92
C THR A 105 19.26 -15.40 -20.35
N THR A 106 17.96 -15.13 -20.19
CA THR A 106 17.34 -13.87 -20.60
C THR A 106 17.36 -12.87 -19.46
N THR A 107 17.70 -11.62 -19.76
CA THR A 107 17.53 -10.50 -18.82
C THR A 107 16.44 -9.58 -19.33
N ILE A 108 15.43 -9.35 -18.51
CA ILE A 108 14.34 -8.40 -18.74
C ILE A 108 14.67 -7.14 -17.94
N ASP A 109 14.83 -6.02 -18.63
CA ASP A 109 15.08 -4.73 -18.01
C ASP A 109 13.77 -3.93 -17.97
N ASN A 110 13.19 -3.78 -16.79
CA ASN A 110 11.87 -3.18 -16.56
C ASN A 110 10.73 -3.99 -17.21
N LEU A 111 10.17 -4.93 -16.44
CA LEU A 111 9.10 -5.82 -16.88
C LEU A 111 7.87 -5.05 -17.36
N LEU A 112 7.43 -4.01 -16.62
CA LEU A 112 6.25 -3.23 -16.98
C LEU A 112 6.44 -2.53 -18.34
N LYS A 113 7.59 -1.88 -18.51
CA LYS A 113 7.92 -1.13 -19.73
C LYS A 113 8.05 -2.06 -20.93
N THR A 114 8.76 -3.17 -20.78
CA THR A 114 9.07 -4.08 -21.90
C THR A 114 7.91 -4.98 -22.32
N THR A 115 6.86 -5.08 -21.51
CA THR A 115 5.68 -5.89 -21.80
C THR A 115 4.46 -5.00 -22.09
N ILE A 116 3.76 -4.55 -21.06
CA ILE A 116 2.46 -3.90 -21.20
C ILE A 116 2.59 -2.52 -21.86
N MET A 117 3.53 -1.67 -21.41
CA MET A 117 3.67 -0.32 -21.95
C MET A 117 4.12 -0.36 -23.42
N LYS A 118 5.14 -1.17 -23.73
CA LYS A 118 5.63 -1.34 -25.11
C LYS A 118 4.52 -1.75 -26.07
N VAL A 119 3.72 -2.77 -25.73
CA VAL A 119 2.62 -3.22 -26.60
C VAL A 119 1.55 -2.14 -26.74
N THR A 120 1.26 -1.39 -25.68
CA THR A 120 0.31 -0.26 -25.71
C THR A 120 0.81 0.83 -26.66
N GLU A 121 2.08 1.20 -26.56
CA GLU A 121 2.74 2.18 -27.44
C GLU A 121 2.78 1.72 -28.91
N GLU A 122 3.13 0.46 -29.16
CA GLU A 122 3.19 -0.11 -30.51
C GLU A 122 1.82 -0.21 -31.18
N LEU A 123 0.78 -0.56 -30.41
CA LEU A 123 -0.59 -0.64 -30.91
C LEU A 123 -1.20 0.74 -31.17
N ALA A 124 -0.79 1.76 -30.42
CA ALA A 124 -1.17 3.17 -30.55
C ALA A 124 -2.64 3.37 -30.92
N LYS A 125 -3.54 2.71 -30.18
CA LYS A 125 -4.97 2.74 -30.52
C LYS A 125 -5.54 4.13 -30.26
N PRO A 126 -6.21 4.76 -31.24
CA PRO A 126 -6.68 6.14 -31.11
C PRO A 126 -7.79 6.32 -30.08
N TRP A 127 -8.46 5.23 -29.70
CA TRP A 127 -9.47 5.23 -28.65
C TRP A 127 -8.88 5.12 -27.23
N CYS A 128 -7.57 4.92 -27.07
CA CYS A 128 -6.92 5.03 -25.76
C CYS A 128 -6.65 6.50 -25.45
N LEU A 129 -7.46 7.11 -24.58
CA LEU A 129 -7.40 8.55 -24.29
C LEU A 129 -6.40 8.89 -23.17
N SER A 130 -6.27 8.02 -22.16
CA SER A 130 -5.28 8.14 -21.08
C SER A 130 -4.85 6.74 -20.62
N VAL A 131 -3.55 6.44 -20.71
CA VAL A 131 -3.00 5.13 -20.30
C VAL A 131 -1.63 5.35 -19.67
N PHE A 132 -1.43 4.87 -18.44
CA PHE A 132 -0.21 5.04 -17.65
C PHE A 132 0.16 6.48 -17.27
N GLU A 133 -0.77 7.43 -17.38
CA GLU A 133 -0.54 8.85 -17.10
C GLU A 133 -1.32 9.38 -15.88
N ASP A 134 -2.32 8.63 -15.41
CA ASP A 134 -3.24 9.04 -14.35
C ASP A 134 -3.62 7.85 -13.44
N ASN A 135 -4.49 8.09 -12.45
CA ASN A 135 -4.96 7.10 -11.48
C ASN A 135 -5.75 5.95 -12.10
N ALA A 136 -6.34 6.16 -13.28
CA ALA A 136 -7.12 5.16 -14.01
C ALA A 136 -6.88 5.25 -15.53
N GLY A 137 -7.22 4.17 -16.25
CA GLY A 137 -7.17 4.15 -17.71
C GLY A 137 -8.48 4.67 -18.31
N VAL A 138 -8.39 5.48 -19.37
CA VAL A 138 -9.55 6.09 -20.04
C VAL A 138 -9.55 5.72 -21.52
N ILE A 139 -10.70 5.26 -22.00
CA ILE A 139 -10.92 4.94 -23.42
C ILE A 139 -12.13 5.69 -23.98
N ASP A 140 -12.07 6.05 -25.25
CA ASP A 140 -13.22 6.55 -25.99
C ASP A 140 -14.26 5.43 -26.18
N PHE A 141 -15.53 5.76 -25.99
CA PHE A 141 -16.64 4.83 -26.20
C PHE A 141 -17.36 5.10 -27.51
N ASP A 142 -17.70 6.37 -27.79
CA ASP A 142 -18.51 6.77 -28.95
C ASP A 142 -18.18 8.17 -29.51
N GLY A 143 -17.08 8.79 -29.09
CA GLY A 143 -16.69 10.15 -29.47
C GLY A 143 -17.39 11.25 -28.67
N HIS A 144 -18.34 10.91 -27.80
CA HIS A 144 -18.99 11.84 -26.87
C HIS A 144 -18.72 11.48 -25.41
N TRP A 145 -18.75 10.19 -25.09
CA TRP A 145 -18.44 9.63 -23.77
C TRP A 145 -17.14 8.84 -23.78
N ALA A 146 -16.46 8.87 -22.64
CA ALA A 146 -15.31 8.03 -22.36
C ALA A 146 -15.63 7.09 -21.18
N LEU A 147 -15.01 5.92 -21.19
CA LEU A 147 -15.07 4.97 -20.08
C LEU A 147 -13.76 5.00 -19.30
N CYS A 148 -13.88 5.17 -17.98
CA CYS A 148 -12.78 5.19 -17.04
C CYS A 148 -12.77 3.88 -16.26
N PHE A 149 -11.64 3.16 -16.28
CA PHE A 149 -11.50 1.86 -15.65
C PHE A 149 -10.28 1.80 -14.75
N LYS A 150 -10.47 1.21 -13.57
CA LYS A 150 -9.42 0.91 -12.61
C LYS A 150 -9.76 -0.41 -11.92
N VAL A 151 -8.70 -1.14 -11.57
CA VAL A 151 -8.77 -2.33 -10.73
C VAL A 151 -7.69 -2.16 -9.67
N GLU A 152 -8.03 -2.45 -8.42
CA GLU A 152 -7.10 -2.45 -7.30
C GLU A 152 -7.15 -3.77 -6.53
N THR A 153 -6.19 -3.93 -5.62
CA THR A 153 -6.21 -5.05 -4.66
C THR A 153 -6.00 -4.50 -3.26
N HIS A 154 -6.57 -5.18 -2.27
CA HIS A 154 -6.39 -4.78 -0.88
C HIS A 154 -6.12 -5.99 0.01
N ASN A 155 -5.12 -6.78 -0.39
CA ASN A 155 -4.90 -8.14 0.11
C ASN A 155 -4.47 -8.17 1.57
N HIS A 156 -3.36 -7.50 1.91
CA HIS A 156 -2.79 -7.58 3.24
C HIS A 156 -3.76 -7.08 4.33
N PRO A 157 -4.42 -5.91 4.17
CA PRO A 157 -5.41 -5.46 5.16
C PRO A 157 -6.64 -6.36 5.23
N SER A 158 -7.15 -6.84 4.09
CA SER A 158 -8.29 -7.79 4.05
C SER A 158 -7.97 -9.15 4.68
N ALA A 159 -6.70 -9.51 4.79
CA ALA A 159 -6.28 -10.74 5.43
C ALA A 159 -6.06 -10.57 6.95
N VAL A 160 -5.88 -9.32 7.42
CA VAL A 160 -5.84 -8.99 8.85
C VAL A 160 -7.25 -8.77 9.39
N GLU A 161 -8.02 -7.86 8.78
CA GLU A 161 -9.38 -7.54 9.16
C GLU A 161 -10.25 -7.47 7.89
N PRO A 162 -10.99 -8.55 7.55
CA PRO A 162 -11.63 -8.68 6.24
C PRO A 162 -12.66 -7.61 5.90
N TYR A 163 -13.46 -7.16 6.89
CA TYR A 163 -14.57 -6.26 6.60
C TYR A 163 -14.06 -4.85 6.23
N GLY A 164 -13.26 -4.25 7.10
CA GLY A 164 -12.64 -2.96 6.89
C GLY A 164 -11.61 -2.99 5.78
N GLY A 165 -10.84 -4.07 5.65
CA GLY A 165 -9.92 -4.29 4.53
C GLY A 165 -10.63 -4.26 3.18
N ALA A 166 -11.74 -4.97 3.02
CA ALA A 166 -12.50 -4.94 1.78
C ALA A 166 -13.20 -3.60 1.53
N ALA A 167 -13.80 -3.01 2.57
CA ALA A 167 -14.50 -1.73 2.47
C ALA A 167 -13.56 -0.59 2.05
N THR A 168 -12.34 -0.56 2.58
CA THR A 168 -11.33 0.44 2.21
C THR A 168 -10.74 0.21 0.82
N GLY A 169 -10.61 -1.06 0.40
CA GLY A 169 -10.27 -1.42 -0.98
C GLY A 169 -11.30 -0.91 -2.00
N ILE A 170 -12.59 -1.18 -1.76
CA ILE A 170 -13.70 -0.63 -2.57
C ILE A 170 -13.67 0.90 -2.57
N GLY A 171 -13.47 1.51 -1.40
CA GLY A 171 -13.37 2.96 -1.28
C GLY A 171 -12.20 3.55 -2.07
N GLY A 172 -11.06 2.85 -2.11
CA GLY A 172 -9.86 3.22 -2.87
C GLY A 172 -10.13 3.25 -4.37
N VAL A 173 -10.53 2.10 -4.93
CA VAL A 173 -10.79 1.94 -6.36
C VAL A 173 -11.89 2.88 -6.87
N VAL A 174 -12.87 3.26 -6.04
CA VAL A 174 -13.90 4.24 -6.41
C VAL A 174 -13.34 5.68 -6.48
N ARG A 175 -12.38 6.03 -5.62
CA ARG A 175 -11.76 7.36 -5.63
C ARG A 175 -10.86 7.60 -6.83
N ASP A 176 -10.29 6.55 -7.41
CA ASP A 176 -9.38 6.67 -8.55
C ASP A 176 -10.06 7.23 -9.81
N PRO A 177 -11.20 6.69 -10.31
CA PRO A 177 -11.97 7.33 -11.37
C PRO A 177 -12.46 8.73 -11.00
N LEU A 178 -12.82 8.98 -9.74
CA LEU A 178 -13.23 10.32 -9.28
C LEU A 178 -12.08 11.33 -9.38
N GLY A 179 -10.84 10.89 -9.20
CA GLY A 179 -9.63 11.70 -9.31
C GLY A 179 -8.96 11.69 -10.69
N THR A 180 -9.52 10.99 -11.68
CA THR A 180 -8.95 10.90 -13.03
C THR A 180 -9.38 12.08 -13.88
N GLY A 181 -8.44 12.78 -14.50
CA GLY A 181 -8.69 14.00 -15.27
C GLY A 181 -9.41 15.08 -14.46
N LEU A 182 -10.59 15.52 -14.93
CA LEU A 182 -11.46 16.46 -14.20
C LEU A 182 -12.55 15.74 -13.37
N GLY A 183 -12.44 14.42 -13.26
CA GLY A 183 -13.35 13.53 -12.56
C GLY A 183 -14.24 12.71 -13.51
N ALA A 184 -14.29 11.40 -13.26
CA ALA A 184 -15.24 10.48 -13.88
C ALA A 184 -16.29 10.04 -12.86
N LYS A 185 -17.54 9.87 -13.30
CA LYS A 185 -18.63 9.40 -12.44
C LYS A 185 -18.57 7.86 -12.34
N PRO A 186 -18.41 7.26 -11.14
CA PRO A 186 -18.54 5.82 -10.96
C PRO A 186 -19.97 5.37 -11.27
N ILE A 187 -20.11 4.36 -12.14
CA ILE A 187 -21.42 3.82 -12.56
C ILE A 187 -21.58 2.32 -12.30
N LEU A 188 -20.47 1.59 -12.15
CA LEU A 188 -20.44 0.15 -11.91
C LEU A 188 -19.17 -0.21 -11.14
N ASN A 189 -19.27 -1.21 -10.26
CA ASN A 189 -18.14 -1.82 -9.59
C ASN A 189 -18.30 -3.36 -9.58
N THR A 190 -17.20 -4.10 -9.58
CA THR A 190 -17.19 -5.56 -9.49
C THR A 190 -16.06 -6.01 -8.57
N ASP A 191 -16.31 -7.06 -7.79
CA ASP A 191 -15.32 -7.63 -6.88
C ASP A 191 -14.95 -9.06 -7.29
N VAL A 192 -13.71 -9.46 -6.96
CA VAL A 192 -13.23 -10.83 -7.12
C VAL A 192 -12.46 -11.24 -5.86
N PHE A 193 -12.89 -12.31 -5.22
CA PHE A 193 -12.22 -12.86 -4.06
C PHE A 193 -11.53 -14.19 -4.37
N CYS A 194 -10.32 -14.35 -3.85
CA CYS A 194 -9.54 -15.58 -3.94
C CYS A 194 -9.15 -16.04 -2.54
N PHE A 195 -9.70 -17.18 -2.11
CA PHE A 195 -9.48 -17.75 -0.79
C PHE A 195 -8.84 -19.14 -0.88
N ALA A 196 -8.19 -19.56 0.22
CA ALA A 196 -7.92 -20.97 0.44
C ALA A 196 -9.25 -21.75 0.57
N PRO A 197 -9.23 -23.10 0.40
CA PRO A 197 -10.41 -23.91 0.68
C PRO A 197 -10.96 -23.61 2.08
N PRO A 198 -12.28 -23.40 2.25
CA PRO A 198 -12.86 -23.00 3.53
C PRO A 198 -12.65 -24.03 4.64
N ASP A 199 -12.53 -25.31 4.27
CA ASP A 199 -12.33 -26.43 5.19
C ASP A 199 -10.86 -26.86 5.29
N PHE A 200 -9.90 -26.01 4.91
CA PHE A 200 -8.48 -26.35 5.01
C PHE A 200 -8.07 -26.51 6.48
N PRO A 201 -7.49 -27.65 6.90
CA PRO A 201 -7.22 -27.90 8.30
C PRO A 201 -6.21 -26.91 8.89
N TYR A 202 -6.57 -26.29 10.02
CA TYR A 202 -5.77 -25.23 10.65
C TYR A 202 -4.36 -25.70 11.01
N GLU A 203 -4.21 -26.93 11.48
CA GLU A 203 -2.93 -27.53 11.85
C GLU A 203 -1.97 -27.72 10.67
N LYS A 204 -2.49 -27.66 9.44
CA LYS A 204 -1.68 -27.73 8.21
C LYS A 204 -1.30 -26.35 7.68
N LEU A 205 -1.79 -25.26 8.28
CA LEU A 205 -1.43 -23.92 7.85
C LEU A 205 0.04 -23.65 8.16
N PRO A 206 0.84 -23.23 7.17
CA PRO A 206 2.18 -22.72 7.43
C PRO A 206 2.12 -21.56 8.43
N LYS A 207 3.09 -21.50 9.35
CA LYS A 207 3.19 -20.37 10.29
C LYS A 207 3.30 -19.05 9.52
N GLY A 208 2.47 -18.08 9.88
CA GLY A 208 2.41 -16.76 9.23
C GLY A 208 1.53 -16.70 7.98
N SER A 209 0.73 -17.73 7.69
CA SER A 209 -0.24 -17.68 6.59
C SER A 209 -1.39 -16.72 6.93
N PHE A 210 -1.72 -15.83 6.00
CA PHE A 210 -2.92 -14.99 6.04
C PHE A 210 -3.97 -15.56 5.07
N THR A 211 -5.26 -15.39 5.36
CA THR A 211 -6.34 -16.25 4.84
C THR A 211 -7.00 -15.78 3.53
N SER A 212 -6.63 -14.63 2.95
CA SER A 212 -7.38 -14.06 1.82
C SER A 212 -6.55 -13.19 0.85
N THR A 213 -7.01 -13.14 -0.40
CA THR A 213 -6.61 -12.18 -1.45
C THR A 213 -7.90 -11.63 -2.09
N SER A 214 -7.96 -10.32 -2.32
CA SER A 214 -9.17 -9.62 -2.78
C SER A 214 -8.82 -8.59 -3.86
N TYR A 215 -9.56 -8.64 -4.96
CA TYR A 215 -9.51 -7.71 -6.08
C TYR A 215 -10.82 -6.92 -6.11
N PHE A 216 -10.72 -5.62 -6.33
CA PHE A 216 -11.84 -4.68 -6.35
C PHE A 216 -11.78 -3.79 -7.59
#